data_AF-A0A532U788-F1
#
_entry.id   AF-A0A532U788-F1
#
_cell.length_a   1.000
_cell.length_b   1.000
_cell.length_c   1.000
_cell.angle_alpha   90.00
_cell.angle_beta   90.00
_cell.angle_gamma   90.00
#
_symmetry.space_group_name_H-M   'P 1'
#
loop_
_entity.id
_entity.type
_entity.pdbx_description
1 polymer ?
#
loop_
_entity_poly.entity_id
_entity_poly.type
_entity_poly.pdbx_seq_one_letter_code
_entity_poly.pdbx_strand_id
1 'polypeptide(L)' 'MSNLRTGSTVSSRWYFGEQFIEEISYQVQEGGFGCVGFELTSPDDWPRGGYRVEVYLDGHLERIATFAVS' A
#
# COMPACT_ATOMS: atom_id res chain seq x y z
N MET A 1 -16.05 6.45 0.32
CA MET A 1 -14.89 6.87 1.14
C MET A 1 -15.01 6.12 2.45
N SER A 2 -14.10 5.19 2.72
CA SER A 2 -14.10 4.41 3.97
C SER A 2 -13.43 5.26 5.06
N ASN A 3 -14.13 5.51 6.17
CA ASN A 3 -13.57 6.25 7.30
C ASN A 3 -12.66 5.31 8.10
N LEU A 4 -11.42 5.75 8.36
CA LEU A 4 -10.48 5.01 9.21
C LEU A 4 -10.88 5.13 10.67
N ARG A 5 -10.97 4.01 11.38
CA ARG A 5 -11.25 3.96 12.81
C ARG A 5 -9.96 3.75 13.58
N THR A 6 -9.88 4.30 14.79
CA THR A 6 -8.80 3.96 15.72
C THR A 6 -8.73 2.44 15.89
N GLY A 7 -7.52 1.88 15.79
CA GLY A 7 -7.30 0.44 15.89
C GLY A 7 -7.43 -0.33 14.57
N SER A 8 -7.93 0.30 13.50
CA SER A 8 -7.85 -0.31 12.16
C SER A 8 -6.40 -0.42 11.69
N THR A 9 -6.12 -1.46 10.92
CA THR A 9 -4.83 -1.66 10.24
C THR A 9 -5.01 -1.44 8.75
N VAL A 10 -4.24 -0.51 8.19
CA VAL A 10 -4.14 -0.33 6.75
C VAL A 10 -2.83 -0.96 6.30
N SER A 11 -2.87 -1.87 5.34
CA SER A 11 -1.65 -2.43 4.74
C SER A 11 -1.59 -2.18 3.25
N SER A 12 -0.38 -2.03 2.73
CA SER A 12 -0.10 -1.94 1.30
C SER A 12 0.81 -3.09 0.91
N ARG A 13 0.41 -3.85 -0.12
CA ARG A 13 1.20 -4.93 -0.71
C ARG A 13 1.68 -4.51 -2.07
N TRP A 14 2.99 -4.61 -2.29
CA TRP A 14 3.64 -4.13 -3.49
C TRP A 14 4.12 -5.30 -4.33
N TYR A 15 3.95 -5.18 -5.65
CA TYR A 15 4.28 -6.21 -6.63
C TYR A 15 4.99 -5.62 -7.84
N PHE A 16 5.94 -6.36 -8.39
CA PHE A 16 6.52 -6.14 -9.73
C PHE A 16 6.06 -7.28 -10.65
N GLY A 17 5.21 -6.97 -11.63
CA GLY A 17 4.44 -8.00 -12.33
C GLY A 17 3.61 -8.84 -11.35
N GLU A 18 3.89 -10.14 -11.29
CA GLU A 18 3.26 -11.08 -10.33
C GLU A 18 4.15 -11.35 -9.09
N GLN A 19 5.35 -10.79 -9.03
CA GLN A 19 6.28 -11.01 -7.92
C GLN A 19 5.94 -10.07 -6.76
N PHE A 20 5.70 -10.63 -5.57
CA PHE A 20 5.59 -9.87 -4.33
C PHE A 20 6.94 -9.23 -3.96
N ILE A 21 6.92 -7.94 -3.63
CA ILE A 21 8.07 -7.15 -3.19
C ILE A 21 8.04 -7.06 -1.67
N GLU A 22 7.03 -6.38 -1.12
CA GLU A 22 6.89 -6.17 0.32
C GLU A 22 5.46 -5.82 0.73
N GLU A 23 5.19 -5.92 2.04
CA GLU A 23 3.97 -5.44 2.67
C GLU A 23 4.34 -4.41 3.75
N ILE A 24 3.77 -3.20 3.65
CA ILE A 24 3.90 -2.15 4.65
C ILE A 24 2.56 -2.03 5.38
N SER A 25 2.57 -2.16 6.70
CA SER A 25 1.38 -2.03 7.54
C SER A 25 1.45 -0.82 8.45
N TYR A 26 0.35 -0.10 8.55
CA TYR A 26 0.15 1.04 9.44
C TYR A 26 -1.07 0.81 10.32
N GLN A 27 -0.88 0.85 11.64
CA GLN A 27 -1.97 0.80 12.59
C GLN A 27 -2.42 2.22 12.93
N VAL A 28 -3.71 2.51 12.78
CA VAL A 28 -4.29 3.82 13.04
C VAL A 28 -4.31 4.06 14.56
N GLN A 29 -3.40 4.90 15.05
CA GLN A 29 -3.24 5.19 16.49
C GLN A 29 -4.23 6.25 17.02
N GLU A 30 -4.62 7.21 16.19
CA GLU A 30 -5.68 8.17 16.48
C GLU A 30 -6.68 8.23 15.33
N GLY A 31 -7.97 8.08 15.63
CA GLY A 31 -9.05 8.11 14.65
C GLY A 31 -9.37 9.54 14.23
N GLY A 32 -9.60 9.74 12.93
CA GLY A 32 -9.92 11.04 12.35
C GLY A 32 -10.05 11.00 10.83
N PHE A 33 -10.23 12.17 10.21
CA PHE A 33 -10.16 12.33 8.77
C PHE A 33 -8.69 12.56 8.38
N GLY A 34 -8.05 11.56 7.78
CA GLY A 34 -6.65 11.65 7.37
C GLY A 34 -6.37 10.81 6.14
N CYS A 35 -5.31 11.17 5.42
CA CYS A 35 -4.76 10.35 4.35
C CYS A 35 -3.64 9.49 4.94
N VAL A 36 -3.71 8.17 4.75
CA VAL A 36 -2.56 7.28 4.99
C VAL A 36 -1.80 7.17 3.68
N GLY A 37 -0.55 7.61 3.69
CA GLY A 37 0.38 7.45 2.57
C GLY A 37 1.30 6.26 2.81
N PHE A 38 1.65 5.56 1.73
CA PHE A 38 2.66 4.51 1.74
C PHE A 38 3.75 4.89 0.75
N GLU A 39 5.00 4.64 1.13
CA GLU A 39 6.16 4.89 0.29
C GLU A 39 6.98 3.60 0.21
N LEU A 40 7.24 3.17 -1.02
CA LEU A 40 8.09 2.04 -1.35
C LEU A 40 9.46 2.59 -1.73
N THR A 41 10.50 2.25 -0.97
CA THR A 41 11.88 2.72 -1.21
C THR A 41 12.79 1.54 -1.57
N SER A 42 13.73 1.77 -2.49
CA SER A 42 14.73 0.77 -2.90
C SER A 42 16.12 1.41 -2.83
N PRO A 43 17.14 0.71 -2.27
CA PRO A 43 18.53 1.18 -2.30
C PRO A 43 19.16 1.05 -3.70
N ASP A 44 18.58 0.22 -4.58
CA ASP A 44 19.03 -0.04 -5.96
C ASP A 44 18.07 0.56 -6.99
N ASP A 45 18.49 0.60 -8.27
CA ASP A 45 17.65 1.02 -9.39
C ASP A 45 16.38 0.16 -9.51
N TRP A 46 15.23 0.81 -9.69
CA TRP A 46 13.96 0.14 -9.88
C TRP A 46 13.91 -0.59 -11.24
N PRO A 47 13.58 -1.90 -11.26
CA PRO A 47 13.32 -2.62 -12.50
C PRO A 47 12.31 -1.90 -13.39
N ARG A 48 12.65 -1.71 -14.66
CA ARG A 48 11.67 -1.18 -15.63
C ARG A 48 10.55 -2.18 -15.83
N GLY A 49 9.31 -1.71 -15.78
CA GLY A 49 8.14 -2.54 -15.96
C GLY A 49 6.96 -2.12 -15.09
N GLY A 50 5.95 -2.99 -15.06
CA GLY A 50 4.69 -2.74 -14.38
C GLY A 50 4.74 -3.11 -12.90
N TYR A 51 4.14 -2.25 -12.09
CA TYR A 51 3.99 -2.41 -10.66
C TYR A 51 2.51 -2.37 -10.27
N ARG A 52 2.18 -3.10 -9.21
CA ARG A 52 0.86 -3.11 -8.60
C ARG A 52 1.01 -2.86 -7.10
N VAL A 53 0.19 -1.98 -6.57
CA VAL A 53 -0.01 -1.83 -5.13
C VAL A 53 -1.45 -2.17 -4.79
N GLU A 54 -1.62 -3.06 -3.83
CA GLU A 54 -2.91 -3.45 -3.27
C GLU A 54 -3.00 -2.87 -1.86
N VAL A 55 -4.05 -2.11 -1.57
CA VAL A 55 -4.29 -1.51 -0.26
C VAL A 55 -5.43 -2.25 0.42
N TYR A 56 -5.16 -2.71 1.63
CA TYR A 56 -6.09 -3.44 2.48
C TYR A 56 -6.44 -2.60 3.70
N LEU A 57 -7.71 -2.69 4.13
CA LEU A 57 -8.19 -2.19 5.41
C LEU A 57 -8.70 -3.37 6.23
N ASP A 58 -8.10 -3.59 7.41
CA ASP A 58 -8.45 -4.69 8.31
C ASP A 58 -8.46 -6.06 7.59
N GLY A 59 -7.51 -6.24 6.65
CA GLY A 59 -7.37 -7.47 5.85
C GLY A 59 -8.29 -7.56 4.63
N HIS A 60 -9.19 -6.59 4.43
CA HIS A 60 -10.06 -6.52 3.25
C HIS A 60 -9.43 -5.67 2.15
N LEU A 61 -9.38 -6.18 0.92
CA LEU A 61 -8.86 -5.43 -0.22
C LEU A 61 -9.80 -4.26 -0.56
N GLU A 62 -9.32 -3.04 -0.39
CA GLU A 62 -10.11 -1.81 -0.64
C GLU A 62 -9.73 -1.15 -1.97
N ARG A 63 -8.46 -1.25 -2.37
CA ARG A 63 -7.97 -0.55 -3.57
C ARG A 63 -6.83 -1.32 -4.23
N ILE A 64 -6.81 -1.24 -5.55
CA ILE A 64 -5.65 -1.61 -6.37
C ILE A 64 -5.23 -0.37 -7.16
N ALA A 65 -3.94 -0.09 -7.22
CA ALA A 65 -3.37 0.87 -8.14
C ALA A 65 -2.21 0.24 -8.91
N THR A 66 -2.06 0.63 -10.17
CA THR A 66 -1.01 0.13 -11.06
C THR A 66 -0.23 1.29 -11.62
N PHE A 67 1.09 1.14 -11.74
CA PHE A 67 1.99 2.14 -12.32
C PHE A 67 3.14 1.44 -13.05
N ALA A 68 3.98 2.19 -13.75
CA ALA A 68 5.14 1.64 -14.45
C ALA A 68 6.38 2.51 -14.28
N VAL A 69 7.54 1.87 -14.22
CA VAL A 69 8.86 2.51 -14.29
C VAL A 69 9.41 2.32 -15.71
N SER A 70 9.83 3.41 -16.36
CA SER A 70 10.27 3.45 -17.77
C SER A 70 11.68 3.96 -17.95
#